data_AF-J9FXA5-F1
#
_entry.id   AF-J9FXA5-F1
#
_cell.length_a   1.000
_cell.length_b   1.000
_cell.length_c   1.000
_cell.angle_alpha   90.00
_cell.angle_beta   90.00
_cell.angle_gamma   90.00
#
_symmetry.space_group_name_H-M   'P 1'
#
loop_
_entity.id
_entity.type
_entity.pdbx_description
1 polymer ?
#
loop_
_entity_poly.entity_id
_entity_poly.type
_entity_poly.pdbx_seq_one_letter_code
_entity_poly.pdbx_strand_id
1 'polypeptide(L)'
;MRVLRKKTNFVPRVALILGSGLGDYAKGIQVQETIPYGEIQGFPVSTVPGHKGQFVFGYVKDVPVVIMQGRVHYYEGYEMTDVV
;
A
#
# COMPACT_ATOMS: atom_id res chain seq x y z
N MET A 1 -5.01 2.57 -11.32
CA MET A 1 -4.08 1.88 -12.25
C MET A 1 -3.23 2.85 -13.10
N ARG A 2 -3.81 3.74 -13.92
CA ARG A 2 -3.01 4.68 -14.78
C ARG A 2 -2.07 5.61 -13.99
N VAL A 3 -2.48 6.10 -12.82
CA VAL A 3 -1.64 7.02 -12.00
C VAL A 3 -0.39 6.32 -11.48
N LEU A 4 -0.53 5.09 -10.95
CA LEU A 4 0.61 4.31 -10.47
C LEU A 4 1.60 3.96 -11.59
N ARG A 5 1.10 3.68 -12.80
CA ARG A 5 1.96 3.41 -13.97
C ARG A 5 2.79 4.61 -14.43
N LYS A 6 2.42 5.84 -14.06
CA LYS A 6 3.27 7.02 -14.27
C LYS A 6 4.41 7.12 -13.25
N LYS A 7 4.28 6.46 -12.11
CA LYS A 7 5.24 6.47 -11.01
C LYS A 7 6.17 5.25 -11.02
N THR A 8 5.70 4.10 -11.48
CA THR A 8 6.53 2.88 -11.55
C THR A 8 6.15 1.95 -12.71
N ASN A 9 7.18 1.34 -13.31
CA ASN A 9 7.05 0.27 -14.29
C ASN A 9 7.02 -1.13 -13.64
N PHE A 10 7.13 -1.21 -12.31
CA PHE A 10 7.13 -2.48 -11.59
C PHE A 10 5.83 -3.26 -11.81
N VAL A 11 5.94 -4.56 -12.07
CA VAL A 11 4.77 -5.45 -12.28
C VAL A 11 4.73 -6.47 -11.16
N PRO A 12 3.95 -6.22 -10.10
CA PRO A 12 3.80 -7.18 -9.01
C PRO A 12 3.01 -8.41 -9.49
N ARG A 13 3.36 -9.59 -8.96
CA ARG A 13 2.58 -10.84 -9.11
C ARG A 13 1.59 -11.04 -7.96
N VAL A 14 1.89 -10.49 -6.78
CA VAL A 14 1.07 -10.66 -5.57
C VAL A 14 0.85 -9.29 -4.91
N ALA A 15 -0.35 -9.10 -4.36
CA ALA A 15 -0.69 -7.96 -3.52
C ALA A 15 -0.88 -8.42 -2.07
N LEU A 16 -0.36 -7.65 -1.12
CA LEU A 16 -0.48 -7.90 0.33
C LEU A 16 -1.05 -6.66 1.01
N ILE A 17 -1.98 -6.84 1.95
CA ILE A 17 -2.51 -5.75 2.77
C ILE A 17 -2.08 -5.97 4.22
N LEU A 18 -1.29 -5.02 4.75
CA LEU A 18 -0.82 -5.09 6.13
C LEU A 18 -1.78 -4.33 7.03
N GLY A 19 -2.37 -5.04 7.97
CA GLY A 19 -3.19 -4.46 9.03
C GLY A 19 -2.38 -3.83 10.16
N SER A 20 -3.08 -3.38 11.19
CA SER A 20 -2.49 -2.81 12.40
C SER A 20 -1.43 -3.73 13.01
N GLY A 21 -0.27 -3.17 13.35
CA GLY A 21 0.86 -3.92 13.92
C GLY A 21 1.71 -4.72 12.91
N LEU A 22 1.26 -4.88 11.66
CA LEU A 22 1.98 -5.65 10.64
C LEU A 22 2.84 -4.78 9.72
N GLY A 23 2.75 -3.46 9.84
CA GLY A 23 3.44 -2.52 8.94
C GLY A 23 4.94 -2.75 8.83
N ASP A 24 5.61 -3.19 9.89
CA ASP A 24 7.05 -3.40 9.89
C ASP A 24 7.52 -4.55 8.98
N TYR A 25 6.62 -5.45 8.56
CA TYR A 25 6.95 -6.49 7.57
C TYR A 25 7.53 -5.89 6.28
N ALA A 26 7.02 -4.74 5.82
CA ALA A 26 7.51 -4.09 4.61
C ALA A 26 8.96 -3.57 4.72
N LYS A 27 9.53 -3.46 5.93
CA LYS A 27 10.96 -3.09 6.12
C LYS A 27 11.90 -4.27 5.82
N GLY A 28 11.40 -5.51 5.84
CA GLY A 28 12.20 -6.72 5.67
C GLY A 28 12.26 -7.24 4.23
N ILE A 29 11.62 -6.57 3.27
CA ILE A 29 11.60 -6.99 1.86
C ILE A 29 12.64 -6.21 1.05
N GLN A 30 12.96 -6.69 -0.15
CA GLN A 30 13.76 -5.90 -1.09
C GLN A 30 12.86 -4.84 -1.74
N VAL A 31 12.87 -3.63 -1.20
CA VAL A 31 12.08 -2.49 -1.72
C VAL A 31 12.67 -1.98 -3.02
N GLN A 32 11.80 -1.73 -4.00
CA GLN A 32 12.13 -1.13 -5.30
C GLN A 32 11.54 0.28 -5.44
N GLU A 33 10.34 0.50 -4.93
CA GLU A 33 9.66 1.79 -5.00
C GLU A 33 8.66 1.92 -3.85
N THR A 34 8.44 3.14 -3.35
CA THR A 34 7.40 3.44 -2.37
C THR A 34 6.59 4.64 -2.81
N ILE A 35 5.27 4.49 -2.85
CA ILE A 35 4.34 5.55 -3.28
C ILE A 35 3.34 5.84 -2.17
N PRO A 36 3.42 7.00 -1.51
CA PRO A 36 2.42 7.43 -0.54
C PRO A 36 1.03 7.52 -1.16
N TYR A 37 0.00 7.13 -0.41
CA TYR A 37 -1.40 7.23 -0.85
C TYR A 37 -1.80 8.66 -1.21
N GLY A 38 -1.31 9.65 -0.45
CA GLY A 38 -1.58 11.07 -0.70
C GLY A 38 -1.06 11.60 -2.03
N GLU A 39 -0.15 10.88 -2.71
CA GLU A 39 0.29 11.26 -4.06
C GLU A 39 -0.58 10.68 -5.18
N ILE A 40 -1.60 9.88 -4.82
CA ILE A 40 -2.53 9.25 -5.74
C ILE A 40 -3.86 9.99 -5.63
N GLN A 41 -4.15 10.81 -6.64
CA GLN A 41 -5.37 11.59 -6.67
C GLN A 41 -6.61 10.70 -6.46
N GLY A 42 -7.43 11.07 -5.47
CA GLY A 42 -8.67 10.37 -5.12
C GLY A 42 -8.49 9.07 -4.33
N PHE A 43 -7.27 8.73 -3.90
CA PHE A 43 -7.04 7.54 -3.09
C PHE A 43 -7.25 7.84 -1.60
N PRO A 44 -7.93 6.96 -0.84
CA PRO A 44 -8.19 7.20 0.57
C PRO A 44 -6.90 7.08 1.42
N VAL A 45 -6.81 7.88 2.48
CA VAL A 45 -5.63 7.95 3.36
C VAL A 45 -6.06 7.65 4.79
N SER A 46 -5.47 6.62 5.40
CA SER A 46 -5.80 6.27 6.78
C SER A 46 -5.22 7.30 7.75
N THR A 47 -5.98 7.57 8.81
CA THR A 47 -5.62 8.40 9.96
C THR A 47 -5.23 7.55 11.18
N VAL A 48 -5.37 6.23 11.09
CA VAL A 48 -5.12 5.30 12.19
C VAL A 48 -3.62 5.16 12.48
N PRO A 49 -3.20 5.26 13.76
CA PRO A 49 -1.82 5.04 14.15
C PRO A 49 -1.29 3.67 13.68
N GLY A 50 -0.07 3.67 13.13
CA GLY A 50 0.58 2.45 12.64
C GLY A 50 0.25 2.08 11.18
N HIS A 51 -0.71 2.76 10.54
CA HIS A 51 -0.93 2.66 9.10
C HIS A 51 -0.12 3.74 8.41
N LYS A 52 0.96 3.35 7.71
CA LYS A 52 1.84 4.32 7.04
C LYS A 52 1.19 5.00 5.84
N GLY A 53 0.21 4.35 5.21
CA GLY A 53 -0.54 4.93 4.10
C GLY A 53 0.29 5.01 2.82
N GLN A 54 0.91 3.90 2.42
CA GLN A 54 1.75 3.85 1.21
C GLN A 54 1.72 2.47 0.55
N PHE A 55 1.89 2.47 -0.78
CA PHE A 55 2.22 1.28 -1.54
C PHE A 55 3.73 1.05 -1.50
N VAL A 56 4.17 -0.17 -1.20
CA VAL A 56 5.56 -0.60 -1.26
C VAL A 56 5.69 -1.66 -2.34
N PHE A 57 6.43 -1.36 -3.41
CA PHE A 57 6.73 -2.29 -4.49
C PHE A 57 8.11 -2.89 -4.24
N GLY A 58 8.25 -4.20 -4.42
CA GLY A 58 9.50 -4.87 -4.13
C GLY A 58 9.42 -6.38 -4.30
N TYR A 59 10.36 -7.09 -3.70
CA TYR A 59 10.43 -8.54 -3.75
C TYR A 59 10.42 -9.16 -2.36
N VAL A 60 9.56 -10.18 -2.19
CA VAL A 60 9.67 -11.16 -1.11
C VAL A 60 10.37 -12.37 -1.71
N LYS A 61 11.64 -12.58 -1.34
CA LYS A 61 12.53 -13.50 -2.08
C LYS A 61 12.59 -13.10 -3.57
N ASP A 62 12.17 -13.97 -4.47
CA ASP A 62 12.09 -13.77 -5.93
C ASP A 62 10.68 -13.38 -6.42
N VAL A 63 9.72 -13.25 -5.50
CA VAL A 63 8.34 -12.92 -5.86
C VAL A 63 8.15 -11.40 -5.87
N PRO A 64 7.87 -10.78 -7.03
CA PRO A 64 7.52 -9.36 -7.09
C PRO A 64 6.17 -9.13 -6.43
N VAL A 65 6.14 -8.24 -5.45
CA VAL A 65 4.95 -7.91 -4.65
C VAL A 65 4.66 -6.42 -4.68
N VAL A 66 3.39 -6.09 -4.46
CA VAL A 66 2.98 -4.77 -3.99
C VAL A 66 2.33 -4.92 -2.62
N ILE A 67 2.74 -4.10 -1.67
CA ILE A 67 2.23 -4.12 -0.31
C ILE A 67 1.50 -2.81 -0.03
N MET A 68 0.25 -2.91 0.42
CA MET A 68 -0.47 -1.83 1.08
C MET A 68 -0.04 -1.78 2.54
N GLN A 69 0.86 -0.85 2.88
CA GLN A 69 1.37 -0.68 4.25
C GLN A 69 0.40 0.19 5.06
N GLY A 70 -0.73 -0.43 5.40
CA GLY A 70 -1.90 0.22 5.97
C GLY A 70 -3.06 0.26 4.98
N ARG A 71 -4.26 0.35 5.52
CA ARG A 71 -5.55 0.39 4.80
C ARG A 71 -6.48 1.37 5.49
N VAL A 72 -7.52 1.79 4.79
CA VAL A 72 -8.58 2.58 5.42
C VAL A 72 -9.68 1.67 5.96
N HIS A 73 -10.41 2.17 6.95
CA HIS A 73 -11.48 1.44 7.61
C HIS A 73 -12.79 2.21 7.53
N TYR A 74 -13.90 1.48 7.53
CA TYR A 74 -15.23 2.07 7.54
C TYR A 74 -15.45 3.00 8.74
N TYR A 75 -14.92 2.65 9.92
CA TYR A 75 -15.04 3.47 11.12
C TYR A 75 -14.27 4.80 11.06
N GLU A 76 -13.39 4.99 10.07
CA GLU A 76 -12.74 6.28 9.81
C GLU A 76 -13.65 7.24 9.01
N GLY A 77 -14.86 6.79 8.62
CA GLY A 77 -15.84 7.58 7.85
C GLY A 77 -15.80 7.34 6.34
N TYR A 78 -15.04 6.34 5.88
CA TYR A 78 -15.01 5.96 4.47
C TYR A 78 -16.20 5.09 4.08
N GLU A 79 -16.67 5.23 2.85
CA GLU A 79 -17.69 4.35 2.28
C GLU A 79 -17.15 2.93 2.13
N MET A 80 -18.03 1.92 2.21
CA MET A 80 -17.63 0.52 2.04
C MET A 80 -16.96 0.24 0.68
N THR A 81 -17.20 1.07 -0.32
CA THR A 81 -16.55 1.00 -1.64
C THR A 81 -15.07 1.39 -1.61
N ASP A 82 -14.63 2.12 -0.59
CA ASP A 82 -13.25 2.60 -0.42
C ASP A 82 -12.42 1.73 0.55
N VAL A 83 -13.09 0.83 1.27
CA VAL A 83 -12.48 -0.03 2.31
C VAL A 83 -12.01 -1.36 1.72
N VAL A 84 -10.98 -1.95 2.34
CA VAL A 84 -10.37 -3.23 1.96
C VAL A 84 -10.31 -4.21 3.12
#